data_AF-A0A534WAH3-F1
#
_entry.id   AF-A0A534WAH3-F1
#
_cell.length_a   1.000
_cell.length_b   1.000
_cell.length_c   1.000
_cell.angle_alpha   90.00
_cell.angle_beta   90.00
_cell.angle_gamma   90.00
#
_symmetry.space_group_name_H-M   'P 1'
#
loop_
_entity.id
_entity.type
_entity.pdbx_description
1 polymer ?
#
loop_
_entity_poly.entity_id
_entity_poly.type
_entity_poly.pdbx_seq_one_letter_code
_entity_poly.pdbx_strand_id
1 'polypeptide(L)'
;MPDEADELILKMQHLEAQARAQQDARTKQAGVAGLRTAARRLADESRQELAGAEAALKAAEAKQERARSGGLSPLEAADLLVQGKAEADEAKVRAVKARARLDFALDRMDEAERREWEALQAEARAETHAQLADDPLFKKP
;
A
#
# COMPACT_ATOMS: atom_id res chain seq x y z
N MET A 1 2.98 -32.77 42.03
CA MET A 1 1.82 -31.96 41.61
C MET A 1 2.24 -30.52 41.86
N PRO A 2 2.19 -29.61 40.88
CA PRO A 2 2.38 -28.19 41.18
C PRO A 2 1.33 -27.75 42.21
N ASP A 3 1.72 -26.86 43.11
CA ASP A 3 0.85 -26.37 44.18
C ASP A 3 -0.14 -25.31 43.63
N GLU A 4 -1.24 -25.03 44.33
CA GLU A 4 -2.26 -24.04 43.91
C GLU A 4 -1.66 -22.65 43.60
N ALA A 5 -0.58 -22.28 44.31
CA ALA A 5 0.14 -21.04 44.07
C ALA A 5 0.87 -21.03 42.71
N ASP A 6 1.44 -22.15 42.28
CA ASP A 6 2.12 -22.29 40.98
C ASP A 6 1.10 -22.26 39.84
N GLU A 7 -0.06 -22.91 40.03
CA GLU A 7 -1.19 -22.87 39.10
C GLU A 7 -1.72 -21.43 38.93
N LEU A 8 -1.83 -20.65 40.02
CA LEU A 8 -2.23 -19.25 39.96
C LEU A 8 -1.20 -18.36 39.24
N ILE A 9 0.09 -18.56 39.51
CA ILE A 9 1.18 -17.80 38.85
C ILE A 9 1.15 -18.06 37.34
N LEU A 10 1.01 -19.31 36.91
CA LEU A 10 0.95 -19.67 35.49
C LEU A 10 -0.28 -19.06 34.80
N LYS A 11 -1.44 -19.07 35.46
CA LYS A 11 -2.65 -18.40 34.96
C LYS A 11 -2.45 -16.89 34.80
N MET A 12 -1.85 -16.23 35.80
CA MET A 12 -1.54 -14.80 35.72
C MET A 12 -0.58 -14.49 34.56
N GLN A 13 0.44 -15.33 34.32
CA GLN A 13 1.35 -15.18 33.18
C GLN A 13 0.62 -15.28 31.83
N HIS A 14 -0.33 -16.20 31.69
CA HIS A 14 -1.15 -16.31 30.48
C HIS A 14 -2.06 -15.09 30.28
N LEU A 15 -2.67 -14.57 31.35
CA LEU A 15 -3.49 -13.34 31.27
C LEU A 15 -2.65 -12.10 30.90
N GLU A 16 -1.44 -11.97 31.44
CA GLU A 16 -0.51 -10.90 31.06
C GLU A 16 -0.08 -11.01 29.60
N ALA A 17 0.23 -12.23 29.13
CA ALA A 17 0.60 -12.49 27.74
C ALA A 17 -0.58 -12.22 26.78
N GLN A 18 -1.80 -12.58 27.17
CA GLN A 18 -3.02 -12.24 26.45
C GLN A 18 -3.18 -10.72 26.34
N ALA A 19 -3.07 -9.98 27.44
CA ALA A 19 -3.25 -8.53 27.44
C ALA A 19 -2.22 -7.82 26.54
N ARG A 20 -0.96 -8.27 26.58
CA ARG A 20 0.11 -7.77 25.68
C ARG A 20 -0.20 -8.06 24.22
N ALA A 21 -0.58 -9.29 23.89
CA ALA A 21 -0.93 -9.69 22.53
C ALA A 21 -2.16 -8.92 21.99
N GLN A 22 -3.16 -8.65 22.82
CA GLN A 22 -4.31 -7.80 22.45
C GLN A 22 -3.90 -6.34 22.20
N GLN A 23 -3.00 -5.80 23.00
CA GLN A 23 -2.48 -4.45 22.79
C GLN A 23 -1.68 -4.34 21.49
N ASP A 24 -0.86 -5.35 21.19
CA ASP A 24 -0.11 -5.44 19.94
C ASP A 24 -1.06 -5.51 18.73
N ALA A 25 -2.09 -6.36 18.79
CA ALA A 25 -3.11 -6.46 17.75
C ALA A 25 -3.77 -5.10 17.46
N ARG A 26 -4.25 -4.42 18.52
CA ARG A 26 -4.86 -3.08 18.40
C ARG A 26 -3.92 -2.07 17.77
N THR A 27 -2.65 -2.08 18.17
CA THR A 27 -1.64 -1.15 17.66
C THR A 27 -1.35 -1.40 16.18
N LYS A 28 -1.27 -2.67 15.77
CA LYS A 28 -1.03 -3.05 14.37
C LYS A 28 -2.22 -2.80 13.46
N GLN A 29 -3.43 -2.95 13.98
CA GLN A 29 -4.67 -2.67 13.26
C GLN A 29 -4.98 -1.17 13.18
N ALA A 30 -4.46 -0.37 14.13
CA ALA A 30 -4.68 1.06 14.16
C ALA A 30 -4.18 1.75 12.88
N GLY A 31 -5.06 2.52 12.24
CA GLY A 31 -4.73 3.33 11.07
C GLY A 31 -4.54 2.54 9.76
N VAL A 32 -4.65 1.21 9.77
CA VAL A 32 -4.53 0.38 8.56
C VAL A 32 -5.62 0.71 7.53
N ALA A 33 -6.87 0.82 7.96
CA ALA A 33 -7.98 1.16 7.07
C ALA A 33 -7.75 2.54 6.40
N GLY A 34 -7.28 3.53 7.18
CA GLY A 34 -6.93 4.85 6.66
C GLY A 34 -5.76 4.80 5.68
N LEU A 35 -4.71 4.03 6.00
CA LEU A 35 -3.58 3.81 5.12
C LEU A 35 -4.01 3.19 3.78
N ARG A 36 -4.82 2.12 3.82
CA ARG A 36 -5.33 1.45 2.63
C ARG A 36 -6.20 2.37 1.78
N THR A 37 -7.12 3.13 2.39
CA THR A 37 -7.97 4.08 1.66
C THR A 37 -7.15 5.18 1.00
N ALA A 38 -6.17 5.75 1.72
CA ALA A 38 -5.30 6.80 1.19
C ALA A 38 -4.42 6.26 0.04
N ALA A 39 -3.84 5.07 0.22
CA ALA A 39 -3.03 4.41 -0.81
C ALA A 39 -3.86 4.09 -2.06
N ARG A 40 -5.07 3.54 -1.90
CA ARG A 40 -5.98 3.27 -3.03
C ARG A 40 -6.33 4.54 -3.79
N ARG A 41 -6.67 5.62 -3.08
CA ARG A 41 -6.96 6.92 -3.70
C ARG A 41 -5.76 7.43 -4.50
N LEU A 42 -4.56 7.39 -3.92
CA LEU A 42 -3.33 7.80 -4.60
C LEU A 42 -3.05 6.93 -5.84
N ALA A 43 -3.29 5.62 -5.77
CA ALA A 43 -3.13 4.72 -6.91
C ALA A 43 -4.11 5.07 -8.05
N ASP A 44 -5.38 5.35 -7.73
CA ASP A 44 -6.39 5.71 -8.71
C ASP A 44 -6.07 7.07 -9.38
N GLU A 45 -5.67 8.07 -8.59
CA GLU A 45 -5.20 9.37 -9.10
C GLU A 45 -3.97 9.22 -10.00
N SER A 46 -2.99 8.41 -9.57
CA SER A 46 -1.75 8.17 -10.34
C SER A 46 -2.00 7.44 -11.65
N ARG A 47 -2.95 6.51 -11.70
CA ARG A 47 -3.37 5.84 -12.94
C ARG A 47 -4.00 6.81 -13.93
N GLN A 48 -4.83 7.73 -13.45
CA GLN A 48 -5.43 8.77 -14.30
C GLN A 48 -4.35 9.72 -14.85
N GLU A 49 -3.41 10.16 -14.01
CA GLU A 49 -2.27 10.97 -14.44
C GLU A 49 -1.41 10.25 -15.49
N LEU A 50 -1.12 8.96 -15.28
CA LEU A 50 -0.34 8.16 -16.20
C LEU A 50 -1.03 8.03 -17.56
N ALA A 51 -2.32 7.69 -17.57
CA ALA A 51 -3.11 7.60 -18.80
C ALA A 51 -3.15 8.94 -19.56
N GLY A 52 -3.28 10.06 -18.85
CA GLY A 52 -3.23 11.39 -19.45
C GLY A 52 -1.85 11.72 -20.05
N ALA A 53 -0.77 11.34 -19.36
CA ALA A 53 0.59 11.52 -19.85
C ALA A 53 0.88 10.66 -21.09
N GLU A 54 0.43 9.41 -21.11
CA GLU A 54 0.56 8.52 -22.27
C GLU A 54 -0.22 9.03 -23.49
N ALA A 55 -1.44 9.55 -23.27
CA ALA A 55 -2.23 10.18 -24.34
C ALA A 55 -1.53 11.42 -24.91
N ALA A 56 -0.95 12.26 -24.04
CA ALA A 56 -0.18 13.43 -24.45
C ALA A 56 1.07 13.04 -25.24
N LEU A 57 1.79 11.99 -24.81
CA LEU A 57 2.95 11.47 -25.54
C LEU A 57 2.56 11.02 -26.95
N LYS A 58 1.47 10.26 -27.09
CA LYS A 58 0.97 9.81 -28.39
C LYS A 58 0.58 10.98 -29.30
N ALA A 59 -0.03 12.04 -28.75
CA ALA A 59 -0.35 13.24 -29.51
C ALA A 59 0.91 13.98 -29.99
N ALA A 60 1.93 14.06 -29.13
CA ALA A 60 3.22 14.67 -29.45
C ALA A 60 3.97 13.88 -30.53
N GLU A 61 3.96 12.55 -30.46
CA GLU A 61 4.49 11.67 -31.50
C GLU A 61 3.78 11.84 -32.84
N ALA A 62 2.44 11.97 -32.82
CA ALA A 62 1.66 12.23 -34.04
C ALA A 62 2.02 13.59 -34.69
N LYS A 63 2.33 14.63 -33.89
CA LYS A 63 2.83 15.91 -34.40
C LYS A 63 4.19 15.77 -35.07
N GLN A 64 5.11 15.03 -34.44
CA GLN A 64 6.42 14.76 -35.02
C GLN A 64 6.32 13.96 -36.31
N GLU A 65 5.42 12.98 -36.38
CA GLU A 65 5.21 12.18 -37.58
C GLU A 65 4.60 13.02 -38.72
N ARG A 66 3.64 13.88 -38.40
CA ARG A 66 3.07 14.83 -39.38
C ARG A 66 4.12 15.77 -39.96
N ALA A 67 5.07 16.21 -39.14
CA ALA A 67 6.18 17.03 -39.62
C ALA A 67 7.13 16.27 -40.57
N ARG A 68 7.19 14.93 -40.46
CA ARG A 68 8.02 14.05 -41.31
C ARG A 68 7.31 13.58 -42.57
N SER A 69 5.97 13.49 -42.57
CA SER A 69 5.18 12.85 -43.64
C SER A 69 5.11 13.63 -44.96
N GLY A 70 5.80 14.76 -45.09
CA GLY A 70 5.77 15.61 -46.28
C GLY A 70 4.45 16.39 -46.44
N GLY A 71 4.45 17.37 -47.34
CA GLY A 71 3.27 18.22 -47.60
C GLY A 71 3.14 19.48 -46.74
N LEU A 72 4.09 19.72 -45.83
CA LEU A 72 4.24 20.97 -45.06
C LEU A 72 5.40 21.81 -45.61
N SER A 73 5.33 23.12 -45.44
CA SER A 73 6.51 23.96 -45.68
C SER A 73 7.62 23.64 -44.66
N PRO A 74 8.91 23.89 -45.00
CA PRO A 74 10.01 23.61 -44.09
C PRO A 74 9.89 24.32 -42.72
N LEU A 75 9.34 25.53 -42.69
CA LEU A 75 9.10 26.29 -41.46
C LEU A 75 8.02 25.63 -40.59
N GLU A 76 6.87 25.27 -41.18
CA GLU A 76 5.79 24.61 -40.45
C GLU A 76 6.20 23.23 -39.91
N ALA A 77 7.00 22.48 -40.69
CA ALA A 77 7.54 21.20 -40.25
C ALA A 77 8.52 21.37 -39.08
N ALA A 78 9.38 22.39 -39.11
CA ALA A 78 10.30 22.70 -38.02
C ALA A 78 9.56 23.06 -36.73
N ASP A 79 8.52 23.91 -36.82
CA ASP A 79 7.70 24.30 -35.67
C ASP A 79 7.01 23.10 -35.02
N LEU A 80 6.42 22.21 -35.82
CA LEU A 80 5.78 20.99 -35.32
C LEU A 80 6.77 20.02 -34.68
N LEU A 81 8.00 19.91 -35.20
CA LEU A 81 9.04 19.08 -34.58
C LEU A 81 9.46 19.62 -33.22
N VAL A 82 9.63 20.94 -33.10
CA VAL A 82 10.00 21.59 -31.82
C VAL A 82 8.88 21.41 -30.80
N GLN A 83 7.63 21.71 -31.19
CA GLN A 83 6.45 21.54 -30.32
C GLN A 83 6.27 20.09 -29.91
N GLY A 84 6.29 19.16 -30.87
CA GLY A 84 6.12 17.74 -30.61
C GLY A 84 7.25 17.15 -29.75
N LYS A 85 8.46 17.71 -29.81
CA LYS A 85 9.55 17.29 -28.92
C LYS A 85 9.35 17.80 -27.50
N ALA A 86 9.05 19.09 -27.34
CA ALA A 86 8.82 19.69 -26.02
C ALA A 86 7.65 19.00 -25.29
N GLU A 87 6.52 18.81 -25.97
CA GLU A 87 5.35 18.13 -25.41
C GLU A 87 5.63 16.67 -25.04
N ALA A 88 6.40 15.95 -25.86
CA ALA A 88 6.79 14.57 -25.58
C ALA A 88 7.68 14.47 -24.34
N ASP A 89 8.63 15.39 -24.18
CA ASP A 89 9.54 15.40 -23.03
C ASP A 89 8.78 15.74 -21.73
N GLU A 90 7.87 16.70 -21.77
CA GLU A 90 6.97 17.00 -20.64
C GLU A 90 6.04 15.82 -20.30
N ALA A 91 5.47 15.16 -21.31
CA ALA A 91 4.63 13.98 -21.13
C ALA A 91 5.40 12.83 -20.48
N LYS A 92 6.64 12.55 -20.91
CA LYS A 92 7.50 11.54 -20.30
C LYS A 92 7.80 11.84 -18.84
N VAL A 93 8.15 13.09 -18.51
CA VAL A 93 8.42 13.49 -17.12
C VAL A 93 7.17 13.28 -16.25
N ARG A 94 5.98 13.63 -16.76
CA ARG A 94 4.71 13.39 -16.06
C ARG A 94 4.44 11.89 -15.88
N ALA A 95 4.64 11.09 -16.92
CA ALA A 95 4.44 9.65 -16.87
C ALA A 95 5.36 8.98 -15.83
N VAL A 96 6.64 9.35 -15.79
CA VAL A 96 7.60 8.82 -14.80
C VAL A 96 7.18 9.18 -13.37
N LYS A 97 6.76 10.43 -13.13
CA LYS A 97 6.28 10.86 -11.81
C LYS A 97 5.00 10.13 -11.39
N ALA A 98 4.04 10.00 -12.30
CA ALA A 98 2.80 9.27 -12.06
C ALA A 98 3.09 7.79 -11.76
N ARG A 99 4.03 7.18 -12.49
CA ARG A 99 4.46 5.80 -12.26
C ARG A 99 5.08 5.62 -10.87
N ALA A 100 6.01 6.49 -10.48
CA ALA A 100 6.64 6.42 -9.16
C ALA A 100 5.61 6.59 -8.02
N ARG A 101 4.62 7.47 -8.20
CA ARG A 101 3.52 7.63 -7.23
C ARG A 101 2.63 6.39 -7.16
N LEU A 102 2.34 5.77 -8.30
CA LEU A 102 1.57 4.53 -8.36
C LEU A 102 2.32 3.40 -7.65
N ASP A 103 3.60 3.22 -7.93
CA ASP A 103 4.42 2.18 -7.30
C ASP A 103 4.46 2.39 -5.77
N PHE A 104 4.68 3.62 -5.32
CA PHE A 104 4.60 3.96 -3.88
C PHE A 104 3.23 3.65 -3.28
N ALA A 105 2.14 3.94 -3.99
CA ALA A 105 0.80 3.66 -3.51
C ALA A 105 0.56 2.14 -3.35
N LEU A 106 1.07 1.33 -4.29
CA LEU A 106 1.00 -0.13 -4.22
C LEU A 106 1.81 -0.66 -3.03
N ASP A 107 3.04 -0.17 -2.82
CA ASP A 107 3.86 -0.53 -1.65
C ASP A 107 3.12 -0.23 -0.32
N ARG A 108 2.37 0.87 -0.26
CA ARG A 108 1.56 1.21 0.92
C ARG A 108 0.34 0.30 1.11
N MET A 109 -0.22 -0.24 0.03
CA MET A 109 -1.28 -1.25 0.12
C MET A 109 -0.72 -2.58 0.66
N ASP A 110 0.45 -3.00 0.17
CA ASP A 110 1.13 -4.21 0.64
C ASP A 110 1.53 -4.10 2.12
N GLU A 111 2.01 -2.94 2.55
CA GLU A 111 2.30 -2.63 3.96
C GLU A 111 1.02 -2.69 4.82
N ALA A 112 -0.11 -2.20 4.31
CA ALA A 112 -1.39 -2.30 5.02
C ALA A 112 -1.81 -3.76 5.18
N GLU A 113 -1.70 -4.58 4.13
CA GLU A 113 -1.99 -6.02 4.18
C GLU A 113 -1.09 -6.76 5.18
N ARG A 114 0.21 -6.45 5.19
CA ARG A 114 1.16 -7.02 6.15
C ARG A 114 0.74 -6.71 7.59
N ARG A 115 0.38 -5.46 7.88
CA ARG A 115 -0.07 -5.05 9.21
C ARG A 115 -1.35 -5.75 9.64
N GLU A 116 -2.30 -5.97 8.73
CA GLU A 116 -3.50 -6.75 9.02
C GLU A 116 -3.16 -8.19 9.36
N TRP A 117 -2.30 -8.82 8.57
CA TRP A 117 -1.87 -10.18 8.83
C TRP A 117 -1.15 -10.30 10.18
N GLU A 118 -0.27 -9.38 10.51
CA GLU A 118 0.41 -9.37 11.81
C GLU A 118 -0.54 -9.08 12.98
N ALA A 119 -1.57 -8.26 12.78
CA ALA A 119 -2.62 -8.04 13.77
C ALA A 119 -3.41 -9.34 14.02
N LEU A 120 -3.82 -10.03 12.96
CA LEU A 120 -4.49 -11.33 13.05
C LEU A 120 -3.65 -12.38 13.80
N GLN A 121 -2.34 -12.41 13.56
CA GLN A 121 -1.44 -13.29 14.33
C GLN A 121 -1.39 -12.94 15.81
N ALA A 122 -1.36 -11.65 16.15
CA ALA A 122 -1.37 -11.20 17.54
C ALA A 122 -2.72 -11.53 18.22
N GLU A 123 -3.84 -11.39 17.52
CA GLU A 123 -5.15 -11.82 17.99
C GLU A 123 -5.19 -13.34 18.25
N ALA A 124 -4.70 -14.16 17.32
CA ALA A 124 -4.64 -15.60 17.51
C ALA A 124 -3.78 -16.01 18.72
N ARG A 125 -2.67 -15.31 18.97
CA ARG A 125 -1.85 -15.52 20.19
C ARG A 125 -2.60 -15.12 21.45
N ALA A 126 -3.31 -13.99 21.43
CA ALA A 126 -4.14 -13.55 22.54
C ALA A 126 -5.24 -14.58 22.86
N GLU A 127 -5.91 -15.10 21.84
CA GLU A 127 -6.91 -16.16 21.98
C GLU A 127 -6.31 -17.45 22.56
N THR A 128 -5.14 -17.86 22.07
CA THR A 128 -4.41 -19.03 22.60
C THR A 128 -4.09 -18.86 24.10
N HIS A 129 -3.58 -17.70 24.50
CA HIS A 129 -3.31 -17.41 25.91
C HIS A 129 -4.58 -17.34 26.76
N ALA A 130 -5.69 -16.87 26.21
CA ALA A 130 -6.98 -16.89 26.89
C ALA A 130 -7.45 -18.32 27.16
N GLN A 131 -7.38 -19.20 26.15
CA GLN A 131 -7.75 -20.60 26.25
C GLN A 131 -6.89 -21.34 27.29
N LEU A 132 -5.57 -21.07 27.32
CA LEU A 132 -4.66 -21.62 28.31
C LEU A 132 -4.95 -21.10 29.74
N ALA A 133 -5.33 -19.84 29.90
CA ALA A 133 -5.73 -19.29 31.21
C ALA A 133 -7.06 -19.87 31.72
N ASP A 134 -7.92 -20.35 30.82
CA ASP A 134 -9.24 -20.94 31.10
C ASP A 134 -9.24 -22.47 31.19
N ASP A 135 -8.07 -23.11 30.98
CA ASP A 135 -7.88 -24.57 30.98
C ASP A 135 -8.42 -25.20 32.28
N PRO A 136 -9.19 -26.30 32.19
CA PRO A 136 -9.70 -27.02 33.36
C PRO A 136 -8.64 -27.50 34.36
N LEU A 137 -7.35 -27.57 34.00
CA LEU A 137 -6.26 -27.77 34.96
C LEU A 137 -6.21 -26.67 36.04
N PHE A 138 -6.67 -25.45 35.75
CA PHE A 138 -6.78 -24.32 36.70
C PHE A 138 -8.17 -24.20 37.35
N LYS A 139 -9.10 -25.11 37.02
CA LYS A 139 -10.46 -25.18 37.57
C LYS A 139 -10.63 -26.51 38.31
N LYS A 140 -9.86 -26.73 39.37
CA LYS A 140 -10.24 -27.75 40.37
C LYS A 140 -11.38 -27.19 41.24
N PRO A 141 -12.30 -28.05 41.72
CA PRO A 141 -13.42 -27.64 42.56
C PRO A 141 -12.96 -27.02 43.89
#